data_AF-A0A1V2B8Z9-F1
#
_entry.id   AF-A0A1V2B8Z9-F1
#
_cell.length_a   1.000
_cell.length_b   1.000
_cell.length_c   1.000
_cell.angle_alpha   90.00
_cell.angle_beta   90.00
_cell.angle_gamma   90.00
#
_symmetry.space_group_name_H-M   'P 1'
#
loop_
_entity.id
_entity.type
_entity.pdbx_description
1 polymer ?
#
loop_
_entity_poly.entity_id
_entity_poly.type
_entity_poly.pdbx_seq_one_letter_code
_entity_poly.pdbx_strand_id
1 'polypeptide(L)'
;MRKGRSADMIALRDECLLHRYYYYIKLQHKRYDAAVQELSKEFYIKNSNIIYRMQCNSDRLETIMKKEQPDLRQLRLLYPWLTW
;
A
#
# COMPACT_ATOMS: atom_id res chain seq x y z
N MET A 1 -2.17 -28.45 -1.99
CA MET A 1 -2.86 -27.15 -2.01
C MET A 1 -3.43 -26.87 -0.61
N ARG A 2 -2.94 -25.86 0.12
CA ARG A 2 -3.60 -25.40 1.35
C ARG A 2 -4.90 -24.69 0.95
N LYS A 3 -6.05 -25.14 1.47
CA LYS A 3 -7.33 -24.42 1.33
C LYS A 3 -7.19 -23.05 2.00
N GLY A 4 -7.37 -21.97 1.25
CA GLY A 4 -7.22 -20.60 1.75
C GLY A 4 -7.05 -19.58 0.63
N ARG A 5 -6.89 -18.31 1.01
CA ARG A 5 -6.55 -17.23 0.07
C ARG A 5 -5.14 -17.48 -0.50
N SER A 6 -4.95 -17.21 -1.79
CA SER A 6 -3.64 -17.31 -2.43
C SER A 6 -2.65 -16.37 -1.74
N ALA A 7 -1.52 -16.92 -1.27
CA ALA A 7 -0.46 -16.16 -0.63
C ALA A 7 0.14 -15.14 -1.60
N ASP A 8 0.30 -15.53 -2.87
CA ASP A 8 0.85 -14.66 -3.91
C ASP A 8 -0.06 -13.46 -4.18
N MET A 9 -1.39 -13.69 -4.25
CA MET A 9 -2.35 -12.60 -4.43
C MET A 9 -2.40 -11.67 -3.22
N ILE A 10 -2.20 -12.19 -2.01
CA ILE A 10 -2.07 -11.37 -0.81
C ILE A 10 -0.80 -10.52 -0.89
N ALA A 11 0.33 -11.09 -1.28
CA ALA A 11 1.59 -10.37 -1.42
C ALA A 11 1.50 -9.24 -2.46
N LEU A 12 0.91 -9.52 -3.63
CA LEU A 12 0.69 -8.50 -4.67
C LEU A 12 -0.18 -7.34 -4.17
N ARG A 13 -1.25 -7.65 -3.43
CA ARG A 13 -2.11 -6.63 -2.83
C ARG A 13 -1.37 -5.83 -1.76
N ASP A 14 -0.63 -6.51 -0.89
CA ASP A 14 0.12 -5.86 0.19
C ASP A 14 1.19 -4.91 -0.41
N GLU A 15 1.90 -5.32 -1.47
CA GLU A 15 2.85 -4.46 -2.21
C GLU A 15 2.17 -3.21 -2.82
N CYS A 16 1.02 -3.40 -3.45
CA CYS A 16 0.22 -2.31 -4.00
C CYS A 16 -0.27 -1.35 -2.89
N LEU A 17 -0.68 -1.89 -1.73
CA LEU A 17 -1.12 -1.12 -0.57
C LEU A 17 0.01 -0.25 -0.02
N LEU A 18 1.25 -0.76 0.03
CA LEU A 18 2.40 0.03 0.48
C LEU A 18 2.69 1.22 -0.44
N HIS A 19 2.65 1.02 -1.76
CA HIS A 19 2.81 2.10 -2.73
C HIS A 19 1.68 3.13 -2.63
N ARG A 20 0.45 2.66 -2.41
CA ARG A 20 -0.71 3.54 -2.25
C ARG A 20 -0.64 4.36 -0.96
N TYR A 21 -0.22 3.74 0.14
CA TYR A 21 0.10 4.43 1.37
C TYR A 21 1.23 5.45 1.18
N TYR A 22 2.29 5.07 0.45
CA TYR A 22 3.38 5.98 0.11
C TYR A 22 2.88 7.24 -0.58
N TYR A 23 2.09 7.08 -1.63
CA TYR A 23 1.49 8.19 -2.36
C TYR A 23 0.69 9.10 -1.42
N TYR A 24 -0.13 8.54 -0.53
CA TYR A 24 -0.92 9.33 0.39
C TYR A 24 -0.08 10.16 1.36
N ILE A 25 0.96 9.56 1.95
CA ILE A 25 1.79 10.27 2.93
C ILE A 25 2.78 11.22 2.27
N LYS A 26 3.47 10.78 1.23
CA LYS A 26 4.62 11.51 0.66
C LYS A 26 4.23 12.49 -0.43
N LEU A 27 3.29 12.13 -1.30
CA LEU A 27 2.94 12.97 -2.46
C LEU A 27 1.69 13.82 -2.19
N GLN A 28 0.73 13.29 -1.44
CA GLN A 28 -0.49 14.03 -1.05
C GLN A 28 -0.40 14.67 0.34
N HIS A 29 0.68 14.41 1.09
CA HIS A 29 0.89 14.94 2.44
C HIS A 29 -0.27 14.67 3.42
N LYS A 30 -1.01 13.57 3.22
CA LYS A 30 -2.08 13.17 4.14
C LYS A 30 -1.49 12.76 5.48
N ARG A 31 -2.25 13.01 6.55
CA ARG A 31 -1.94 12.46 7.87
C ARG A 31 -2.13 10.95 7.89
N TYR A 32 -1.44 10.29 8.81
CA TYR A 32 -1.47 8.84 8.97
C TYR A 32 -2.89 8.28 9.12
N ASP A 33 -3.68 8.85 10.02
CA ASP A 33 -5.05 8.45 10.32
C ASP A 33 -5.95 8.56 9.09
N ALA A 34 -5.87 9.67 8.37
CA ALA A 34 -6.60 9.89 7.13
C ALA A 34 -6.17 8.89 6.03
N ALA A 35 -4.86 8.66 5.85
CA ALA A 35 -4.36 7.72 4.86
C ALA A 35 -4.83 6.28 5.12
N VAL A 36 -4.80 5.83 6.38
CA VAL A 36 -5.31 4.50 6.76
C VAL A 36 -6.81 4.37 6.49
N GLN A 37 -7.59 5.41 6.75
CA GLN A 37 -9.02 5.42 6.47
C GLN A 37 -9.33 5.34 4.97
N GLU A 38 -8.57 6.04 4.12
CA GLU A 38 -8.76 5.98 2.67
C GLU A 38 -8.37 4.61 2.11
N LEU A 39 -7.23 4.06 2.53
CA LEU A 39 -6.79 2.71 2.14
C LEU A 39 -7.82 1.65 2.53
N SER A 40 -8.42 1.79 3.70
CA SER A 40 -9.45 0.88 4.17
C SER A 40 -10.66 0.83 3.25
N LYS A 41 -11.11 1.99 2.74
CA LYS A 41 -12.19 2.09 1.75
C LYS A 41 -11.77 1.54 0.39
N GLU A 42 -10.58 1.91 -0.10
CA GLU A 42 -10.09 1.50 -1.42
C GLU A 42 -9.88 -0.01 -1.54
N PHE A 43 -9.30 -0.62 -0.50
CA PHE A 43 -8.98 -2.05 -0.51
C PHE A 43 -10.05 -2.92 0.14
N TYR A 44 -11.11 -2.32 0.70
CA TYR A 44 -12.16 -3.01 1.47
C TYR A 44 -11.59 -3.85 2.63
N ILE A 45 -10.61 -3.31 3.34
CA ILE A 45 -9.92 -3.96 4.46
C ILE A 45 -10.02 -3.06 5.69
N LYS A 46 -10.45 -3.61 6.82
CA LYS A 46 -10.51 -2.88 8.10
C LYS A 46 -9.19 -2.19 8.42
N ASN A 47 -9.24 -0.99 8.98
CA ASN A 47 -8.06 -0.19 9.37
C ASN A 47 -7.04 -1.01 10.16
N SER A 48 -7.49 -1.80 11.14
CA SER A 48 -6.61 -2.66 11.96
C SER A 48 -5.80 -3.65 11.11
N ASN A 49 -6.42 -4.23 10.08
CA ASN A 49 -5.74 -5.12 9.16
C ASN A 49 -4.81 -4.35 8.21
N ILE A 50 -5.16 -3.14 7.75
CA ILE A 50 -4.23 -2.28 6.98
C ILE A 50 -2.96 -2.03 7.79
N ILE A 51 -3.11 -1.61 9.06
CA ILE A 51 -2.00 -1.34 9.98
C ILE A 51 -1.15 -2.59 10.17
N TYR A 52 -1.78 -3.73 10.50
CA TYR A 52 -1.09 -5.00 10.66
C TYR A 52 -0.29 -5.39 9.40
N ARG A 53 -0.88 -5.23 8.22
CA ARG A 53 -0.23 -5.55 6.93
C ARG A 53 0.95 -4.65 6.65
N MET A 54 0.85 -3.35 6.93
CA MET A 54 2.00 -2.43 6.83
C MET A 54 3.10 -2.80 7.82
N GLN A 55 2.75 -3.19 9.05
CA GLN A 55 3.72 -3.62 10.06
C GLN A 55 4.44 -4.90 9.65
N CYS A 56 3.72 -5.90 9.11
CA CYS A 56 4.33 -7.13 8.60
C CYS A 56 5.29 -6.89 7.42
N ASN A 57 5.15 -5.76 6.72
CA ASN A 57 5.98 -5.40 5.57
C ASN A 57 6.76 -4.10 5.83
N SER A 58 7.14 -3.82 7.09
CA SER A 58 7.79 -2.58 7.51
C SER A 58 9.08 -2.30 6.74
N ASP A 59 9.90 -3.32 6.52
CA ASP A 59 11.20 -3.20 5.86
C ASP A 59 11.04 -2.85 4.37
N ARG A 60 10.00 -3.42 3.74
CA ARG A 60 9.62 -3.09 2.36
C ARG A 60 9.10 -1.67 2.27
N LEU A 61 8.23 -1.27 3.19
CA LEU A 61 7.71 0.09 3.27
C LEU A 61 8.84 1.11 3.48
N GLU A 62 9.81 0.80 4.34
CA GLU A 62 10.99 1.64 4.54
C GLU A 62 11.83 1.78 3.26
N THR A 63 11.99 0.69 2.51
CA THR A 63 12.68 0.70 1.21
C THR A 63 11.98 1.63 0.22
N ILE A 64 10.66 1.54 0.10
CA ILE A 64 9.86 2.44 -0.76
C ILE A 64 10.03 3.90 -0.30
N MET A 65 9.97 4.14 1.00
CA MET A 65 10.03 5.48 1.61
C MET A 65 11.38 6.17 1.52
N LYS A 66 12.47 5.41 1.65
CA LYS A 66 13.83 5.97 1.77
C LYS A 66 14.67 5.80 0.51
N LYS A 67 14.50 4.71 -0.23
CA LYS A 67 15.39 4.34 -1.35
C LYS A 67 14.72 4.55 -2.71
N GLU A 68 13.54 3.98 -2.90
CA GLU A 68 12.90 4.00 -4.22
C GLU A 68 12.23 5.34 -4.51
N GLN A 69 11.49 5.87 -3.52
CA GLN A 69 10.77 7.14 -3.60
C GLN A 69 10.10 7.39 -4.97
N PRO A 70 9.26 6.46 -5.43
CA PRO A 70 8.75 6.51 -6.79
C PRO A 70 7.91 7.75 -7.03
N ASP A 71 8.14 8.40 -8.17
CA ASP A 71 7.33 9.55 -8.58
C ASP A 71 5.95 9.13 -9.10
N LEU A 72 5.10 10.12 -9.37
CA LEU A 72 3.73 9.89 -9.84
C LEU A 72 3.69 9.12 -11.17
N ARG A 73 4.67 9.33 -12.06
CA ARG A 73 4.74 8.66 -13.36
C ARG A 73 5.05 7.18 -13.17
N GLN A 74 6.01 6.86 -12.31
CA GLN A 74 6.38 5.48 -11.99
C GLN A 74 5.22 4.73 -11.32
N LEU A 75 4.51 5.36 -10.38
CA LEU A 75 3.34 4.76 -9.73
C LEU A 75 2.22 4.45 -10.74
N ARG A 76 1.98 5.34 -11.71
CA ARG A 76 1.02 5.12 -12.81
C ARG A 76 1.43 3.99 -13.74
N LEU A 77 2.73 3.77 -13.95
CA LEU A 77 3.22 2.64 -14.74
C LEU A 77 3.06 1.32 -13.99
N LEU A 78 3.33 1.30 -12.68
CA LEU A 78 3.21 0.11 -11.85
C LEU A 78 1.76 -0.32 -11.65
N TYR A 79 0.85 0.64 -11.45
CA TYR A 79 -0.56 0.37 -11.20
C TYR A 79 -1.45 1.31 -12.04
N PRO A 80 -1.59 1.05 -13.35
CA PRO A 80 -2.33 1.92 -14.27
C PRO A 80 -3.82 2.05 -13.97
N TRP A 81 -4.40 1.06 -13.27
CA TRP A 81 -5.81 1.05 -12.89
C TRP A 81 -6.13 1.86 -11.64
N LEU A 82 -5.11 2.36 -10.91
CA LEU A 82 -5.32 3.21 -9.74
C LEU A 82 -5.31 4.69 -10.13
N THR A 83 -6.17 5.46 -9.46
CA THR A 83 -6.20 6.93 -9.60
C THR A 83 -5.17 7.56 -8.67
N TRP A 84 -4.06 8.03 -9.24
CA TRP A 84 -2.95 8.72 -8.55
C TRP A 84 -2.95 10.22 -8.83
#